data_AF-A0A7V9FLP7-F1
#
_entry.id   AF-A0A7V9FLP7-F1
#
_cell.length_a   1.000
_cell.length_b   1.000
_cell.length_c   1.000
_cell.angle_alpha   90.00
_cell.angle_beta   90.00
_cell.angle_gamma   90.00
#
_symmetry.space_group_name_H-M   'P 1'
#
loop_
_entity.id
_entity.type
_entity.pdbx_description
1 polymer ?
#
loop_
_entity_poly.entity_id
_entity_poly.type
_entity_poly.pdbx_seq_one_letter_code
_entity_poly.pdbx_strand_id
1 'polypeptide(L)' 'MALRDIFSFLFQRSSAEERVASYVIREHERGRDLTEILEDRYVQNRLTPHQRARLLDRPEVIKAIGHDTVSGARSSV' A
#
# COMPACT_ATOMS: atom_id res chain seq x y z
N MET A 1 19.15 -7.09 -17.22
CA MET A 1 18.01 -6.39 -16.58
C MET A 1 18.49 -5.76 -15.26
N ALA A 2 19.14 -4.59 -15.28
CA ALA A 2 19.79 -4.04 -14.07
C ALA A 2 19.54 -2.53 -13.88
N LEU A 3 18.37 -2.03 -14.28
CA LEU A 3 17.98 -0.62 -14.08
C LEU A 3 16.92 -0.43 -12.98
N ARG A 4 16.42 -1.50 -12.34
CA ARG A 4 15.39 -1.38 -11.29
C ARG A 4 15.96 -1.08 -9.90
N ASP A 5 17.21 -1.45 -9.62
CA ASP A 5 17.79 -1.37 -8.26
C ASP A 5 18.60 -0.10 -7.97
N ILE A 6 18.99 0.66 -8.99
CA ILE A 6 19.91 1.78 -8.82
C ILE A 6 19.24 2.99 -8.14
N PHE A 7 17.91 3.00 -8.01
CA PHE A 7 17.17 4.09 -7.33
C PHE A 7 16.65 3.73 -5.93
N SER A 8 16.95 2.52 -5.42
CA SER A 8 16.50 2.06 -4.09
C SER A 8 16.91 3.00 -2.93
N PHE A 9 18.00 3.75 -3.11
CA PHE A 9 18.49 4.73 -2.13
C PHE A 9 17.76 6.10 -2.17
N LEU A 10 17.12 6.47 -3.27
CA LEU A 10 16.20 7.63 -3.30
C LEU A 10 14.86 7.32 -2.63
N PHE A 11 14.60 6.03 -2.40
CA PHE A 11 13.58 5.47 -1.52
C PHE A 11 14.20 5.01 -0.21
N GLN A 12 15.12 5.78 0.40
CA GLN A 12 15.57 5.51 1.77
C GLN A 12 14.37 5.70 2.71
N ARG A 13 13.66 4.58 2.90
CA ARG A 13 12.37 4.45 3.55
C ARG A 13 12.45 5.02 4.97
N SER A 14 11.51 5.88 5.32
CA SER A 14 11.28 6.12 6.75
C SER A 14 10.64 4.85 7.33
N SER A 15 11.06 4.44 8.52
CA SER A 15 10.43 3.30 9.21
C SER A 15 8.92 3.52 9.47
N ALA A 16 8.42 4.74 9.31
CA ALA A 16 7.00 5.06 9.38
C ALA A 16 6.24 4.62 8.12
N GLU A 17 6.77 4.86 6.92
CA GLU A 17 6.14 4.45 5.65
C GLU A 17 6.03 2.93 5.54
N GLU A 18 7.04 2.18 6.00
CA GLU A 18 7.01 0.71 6.00
C GLU A 18 5.90 0.18 6.91
N ARG A 19 5.79 0.73 8.13
CA ARG A 19 4.73 0.36 9.09
C ARG A 19 3.34 0.68 8.56
N VAL A 20 3.18 1.82 7.90
CA VAL A 20 1.89 2.21 7.32
C VAL A 20 1.51 1.26 6.17
N ALA A 21 2.43 0.86 5.29
CA ALA A 21 2.11 -0.14 4.27
C ALA A 21 1.69 -1.47 4.88
N SER A 22 2.44 -1.98 5.88
CA SER A 22 2.07 -3.22 6.55
C SER A 22 0.70 -3.12 7.25
N TYR A 23 0.39 -1.96 7.82
CA TYR A 23 -0.92 -1.68 8.40
C TYR A 23 -2.03 -1.71 7.33
N VAL A 24 -1.85 -0.98 6.23
CA VAL A 24 -2.84 -0.90 5.14
C VAL A 24 -3.11 -2.28 4.54
N ILE A 25 -2.06 -3.03 4.22
CA ILE A 25 -2.18 -4.40 3.68
C ILE A 25 -3.00 -5.28 4.64
N ARG A 26 -2.65 -5.26 5.93
CA ARG A 26 -3.28 -6.11 6.94
C ARG A 26 -4.73 -5.73 7.23
N GLU A 27 -5.09 -4.46 7.14
CA GLU A 27 -6.47 -4.02 7.30
C GLU A 27 -7.30 -4.34 6.05
N HIS A 28 -6.70 -4.22 4.86
CA HIS A 28 -7.36 -4.58 3.61
C HIS A 28 -7.63 -6.08 3.53
N GLU A 29 -6.66 -6.93 3.89
CA GLU A 29 -6.84 -8.40 3.96
C GLU A 29 -7.94 -8.84 4.95
N ARG A 30 -8.38 -7.95 5.85
CA ARG A 30 -9.54 -8.19 6.74
C ARG A 30 -10.88 -7.80 6.11
N GLY A 31 -10.87 -7.34 4.86
CA GLY A 31 -12.05 -6.92 4.12
C GLY A 31 -12.48 -5.48 4.38
N ARG A 32 -11.65 -4.65 5.03
CA ARG A 32 -11.94 -3.21 5.15
C ARG A 32 -11.67 -2.48 3.83
N ASP A 33 -12.47 -1.46 3.54
CA ASP A 33 -12.31 -0.65 2.34
C ASP A 33 -11.00 0.15 2.38
N LEU A 34 -10.28 0.18 1.26
CA LEU A 34 -8.99 0.86 1.17
C LEU A 34 -9.11 2.37 1.45
N THR A 35 -10.19 3.00 1.00
CA THR A 35 -10.41 4.43 1.17
C THR A 35 -10.58 4.76 2.65
N GLU A 36 -11.38 3.96 3.37
CA GLU A 36 -11.57 4.10 4.81
C GLU A 36 -10.24 3.93 5.56
N ILE A 37 -9.42 2.95 5.17
CA ILE A 37 -8.11 2.72 5.78
C ILE A 37 -7.17 3.92 5.55
N LEU A 38 -7.17 4.53 4.36
CA LEU A 38 -6.34 5.71 4.06
C LEU A 38 -6.78 6.97 4.82
N GLU A 39 -8.01 6.97 5.32
CA GLU A 39 -8.57 8.00 6.18
C GLU A 39 -8.33 7.77 7.66
N ASP A 40 -7.84 6.58 8.06
CA ASP A 40 -7.53 6.29 9.45
C ASP A 40 -6.51 7.31 10.01
N ARG A 41 -6.78 7.80 11.23
CA ARG A 41 -5.89 8.77 11.91
C ARG A 41 -4.46 8.27 12.01
N TYR A 42 -4.26 6.95 12.12
CA TYR A 42 -2.93 6.34 12.10
C TYR A 42 -2.17 6.65 10.81
N VAL A 43 -2.82 6.57 9.65
CA VAL A 43 -2.24 6.85 8.34
C VAL A 43 -2.03 8.35 8.16
N GLN A 44 -3.05 9.15 8.43
CA GLN A 44 -3.00 10.62 8.27
C GLN A 44 -1.95 11.29 9.15
N ASN A 45 -1.73 10.80 10.38
CA ASN A 45 -0.72 11.33 11.30
C ASN A 45 0.72 10.91 10.97
N ARG A 46 0.91 10.07 9.96
CA ARG A 46 2.21 9.48 9.62
C ARG A 46 2.65 9.80 8.21
N LEU A 47 1.69 10.00 7.29
CA LEU A 47 1.95 10.27 5.90
C LEU A 47 1.31 11.59 5.47
N THR A 48 2.09 12.40 4.76
CA THR A 48 1.54 13.50 3.97
C THR A 48 0.65 12.98 2.84
N PRO A 49 -0.24 13.81 2.26
CA PRO A 49 -1.04 13.43 1.11
C PRO A 49 -0.21 12.87 -0.06
N HIS A 50 0.94 13.47 -0.35
CA HIS A 50 1.85 13.00 -1.39
C HIS A 50 2.47 11.63 -1.06
N GLN A 51 2.83 11.39 0.21
CA GLN A 51 3.31 10.07 0.65
C GLN A 51 2.22 9.01 0.60
N ARG A 52 0.96 9.35 0.90
CA ARG A 52 -0.18 8.42 0.72
C ARG A 52 -0.40 8.05 -0.74
N ALA A 53 -0.29 9.00 -1.66
CA ALA A 53 -0.36 8.70 -3.09
C ALA A 53 0.74 7.71 -3.50
N ARG A 54 1.99 8.00 -3.13
CA ARG A 54 3.13 7.09 -3.40
C ARG A 54 3.02 5.72 -2.71
N LEU A 55 2.28 5.63 -1.61
CA LEU A 55 2.02 4.35 -0.92
C LEU A 55 1.26 3.38 -1.84
N LEU A 56 0.35 3.90 -2.66
CA LEU A 56 -0.46 3.12 -3.60
C LEU A 56 0.34 2.62 -4.81
N ASP A 57 1.48 3.27 -5.12
CA ASP A 57 2.39 2.83 -6.17
C ASP A 57 3.33 1.70 -5.73
N ARG A 58 3.26 1.28 -4.45
CA ARG A 58 4.18 0.27 -3.90
C ARG A 58 3.81 -1.14 -4.40
N PRO A 59 4.78 -1.92 -4.91
CA PRO A 59 4.54 -3.27 -5.43
C PRO A 59 3.82 -4.20 -4.44
N GLU A 60 4.17 -4.15 -3.17
CA GLU A 60 3.57 -4.95 -2.10
C GLU A 60 2.12 -4.56 -1.81
N VAL A 61 1.80 -3.26 -1.87
CA VAL A 61 0.44 -2.74 -1.67
C VAL A 61 -0.42 -3.10 -2.89
N ILE A 62 0.09 -2.86 -4.10
CA ILE A 62 -0.55 -3.25 -5.36
C ILE A 62 -0.83 -4.75 -5.38
N LYS A 63 0.15 -5.58 -4.98
CA LYS A 63 0.01 -7.04 -4.96
C LYS A 63 -1.09 -7.49 -4.00
N ALA A 64 -1.14 -6.91 -2.80
CA ALA A 64 -2.16 -7.25 -1.81
C ALA A 64 -3.57 -6.88 -2.30
N ILE A 65 -3.76 -5.63 -2.75
CA ILE A 65 -5.07 -5.15 -3.21
C ILE A 65 -5.52 -5.84 -4.51
N GLY A 66 -4.57 -6.06 -5.41
CA GLY A 66 -4.82 -6.75 -6.69
C GLY A 66 -5.27 -8.19 -6.49
N HIS A 67 -4.75 -8.88 -5.47
CA HIS A 67 -5.16 -10.25 -5.15
C HIS A 67 -6.65 -10.34 -4.80
N ASP A 68 -7.14 -9.42 -3.97
CA ASP A 68 -8.55 -9.41 -3.55
C ASP A 68 -9.48 -8.97 -4.69
N THR A 69 -9.05 -7.99 -5.49
CA THR A 69 -9.78 -7.55 -6.69
C THR A 69 -9.95 -8.71 -7.68
N VAL A 70 -8.88 -9.45 -7.95
CA VAL A 70 -8.91 -10.62 -8.86
C VAL A 70 -9.73 -11.76 -8.26
N SER A 71 -9.63 -11.99 -6.95
CA SER A 71 -10.40 -13.01 -6.25
C SER A 71 -11.90 -12.73 -6.33
N GLY A 72 -12.32 -11.49 -6.08
CA GLY A 72 -13.72 -11.06 -6.21
C GLY A 72 -14.24 -11.15 -7.65
N ALA A 73 -13.42 -10.80 -8.64
CA ALA A 73 -13.77 -10.97 -10.05
C ALA A 73 -13.96 -12.44 -10.41
N ARG A 74 -13.10 -13.35 -9.94
CA ARG A 74 -13.23 -14.79 -10.18
C ARG A 74 -14.50 -15.38 -9.57
N SER A 75 -14.93 -14.91 -8.40
CA SER A 75 -16.19 -15.36 -7.78
C SER A 75 -17.44 -14.90 -8.53
N SER A 76 -17.30 -13.95 -9.45
CA SER A 76 -18.42 -13.35 -10.19
C SER A 76 -18.57 -13.88 -11.63
N VAL A 77 -17.70 -14.80 -12.06
CA VAL A 77 -17.72 -15.49 -13.36
C VAL A 77 -18.14 -16.94 -13.17
#